data_AF-T1EHG3-F1
#
_entry.id   AF-T1EHG3-F1
#
_cell.length_a   1.000
_cell.length_b   1.000
_cell.length_c   1.000
_cell.angle_alpha   90.00
_cell.angle_beta   90.00
_cell.angle_gamma   90.00
#
_symmetry.space_group_name_H-M   'P 1'
#
loop_
_entity.id
_entity.type
_entity.pdbx_description
1 polymer ?
#
loop_
_entity_poly.entity_id
_entity_poly.type
_entity_poly.pdbx_seq_one_letter_code
_entity_poly.pdbx_strand_id
1 'polypeptide(L)'
;EDCLYLNIFTPYEISDPVKRYPVVFYIHGGSYISGSGHIYNGKVVSMMGVVVVTINYRLDVFGFLTAADNILPGNYGLRDVVMALNWVHDNIARFRGDASRVTLVGHSVG
;
A
#
# COMPACT_ATOMS: atom_id res chain seq x y z
N GLU A 1 -11.40 13.14 -3.64
CA GLU A 1 -12.05 12.27 -2.63
C GLU A 1 -12.06 10.81 -3.06
N ASP A 2 -12.36 10.49 -4.32
CA ASP A 2 -12.14 9.15 -4.86
C ASP A 2 -10.64 8.88 -5.10
N CYS A 3 -9.97 8.34 -4.08
CA CYS A 3 -8.52 8.15 -4.11
C CYS A 3 -8.04 6.80 -3.57
N LEU A 4 -8.92 5.95 -3.04
CA LEU A 4 -8.58 4.68 -2.37
C LEU A 4 -8.21 3.60 -3.38
N TYR A 5 -7.06 3.79 -4.02
CA TYR A 5 -6.46 2.94 -5.02
C TYR A 5 -5.06 2.51 -4.57
N LEU A 6 -4.59 1.41 -5.15
CA LEU A 6 -3.22 0.93 -5.02
C LEU A 6 -2.66 0.54 -6.38
N ASN A 7 -1.34 0.61 -6.52
CA ASN A 7 -0.62 0.15 -7.70
C ASN A 7 0.16 -1.11 -7.35
N ILE A 8 0.30 -2.02 -8.31
CA ILE A 8 1.06 -3.27 -8.13
C ILE A 8 2.11 -3.39 -9.23
N PHE A 9 3.34 -3.65 -8.82
CA PHE A 9 4.48 -3.92 -9.70
C PHE A 9 4.97 -5.33 -9.40
N THR A 10 4.86 -6.23 -10.37
CA THR A 10 5.30 -7.62 -10.23
C THR A 10 6.56 -7.86 -11.06
N PRO A 11 7.50 -8.71 -10.59
CA PRO A 11 8.59 -9.20 -11.42
C PRO A 11 8.03 -9.89 -12.67
N TYR A 12 8.64 -9.64 -13.83
CA TYR A 12 8.33 -10.34 -15.08
C TYR A 12 9.32 -11.47 -15.29
N GLU A 13 9.04 -12.64 -14.71
CA GLU A 13 9.78 -13.88 -15.00
C GLU A 13 8.83 -14.94 -15.58
N ILE A 14 9.15 -15.45 -16.77
CA ILE A 14 8.36 -16.47 -17.50
C ILE A 14 8.70 -17.90 -17.04
N SER A 15 9.85 -18.09 -16.38
CA SER A 15 10.44 -19.40 -16.14
C SER A 15 9.72 -20.27 -15.11
N ASP A 16 9.04 -19.68 -14.13
CA ASP A 16 8.30 -20.42 -13.10
C ASP A 16 6.96 -19.75 -12.78
N PRO A 17 5.84 -20.23 -13.34
CA PRO A 17 4.52 -19.63 -13.14
C PRO A 17 3.99 -19.81 -11.71
N VAL A 18 4.56 -20.72 -10.90
CA VAL A 18 4.12 -21.02 -9.54
C VAL A 18 4.88 -20.20 -8.49
N LYS A 19 6.09 -19.72 -8.84
CA LYS A 19 6.92 -18.89 -7.96
C LYS A 19 6.16 -17.69 -7.39
N ARG A 20 6.17 -17.61 -6.06
CA ARG A 20 5.65 -16.50 -5.25
C ARG A 20 6.83 -15.63 -4.78
N TYR A 21 6.68 -14.32 -4.81
CA TYR A 21 7.70 -13.37 -4.40
C TYR A 21 7.31 -12.67 -3.09
N PRO A 22 8.27 -12.31 -2.23
CA PRO A 22 8.01 -11.41 -1.11
C PRO A 22 7.38 -10.10 -1.58
N VAL A 23 6.53 -9.52 -0.73
CA VAL A 23 5.77 -8.30 -1.03
C VAL A 23 6.33 -7.14 -0.22
N VAL A 24 6.65 -6.03 -0.90
CA VAL A 24 6.95 -4.75 -0.29
C VAL A 24 5.68 -3.89 -0.36
N PHE A 25 5.12 -3.58 0.79
CA PHE A 25 3.95 -2.71 0.93
C PHE A 25 4.43 -1.30 1.32
N TYR A 26 4.36 -0.37 0.38
CA TYR A 26 4.91 0.97 0.52
C TYR A 26 3.86 2.02 0.89
N ILE A 27 4.10 2.71 1.99
CA ILE A 27 3.27 3.81 2.51
C ILE A 27 4.03 5.13 2.27
N HIS A 28 3.43 6.04 1.51
CA HIS A 28 4.07 7.33 1.24
C HIS A 28 4.00 8.27 2.44
N GLY A 29 5.01 9.13 2.56
CA GLY A 29 5.02 10.24 3.51
C GLY A 29 4.20 11.45 3.03
N GLY A 30 4.54 12.64 3.56
CA GLY A 30 3.88 13.91 3.21
C GLY A 30 3.04 14.51 4.34
N SER A 31 3.42 14.23 5.59
CA SER A 31 2.83 14.79 6.81
C SER A 31 1.32 14.62 6.93
N TYR A 32 0.77 13.55 6.35
CA TYR A 32 -0.68 13.29 6.24
C TYR A 32 -1.47 14.33 5.44
N ILE A 33 -0.82 15.28 4.77
CA ILE A 33 -1.49 16.39 4.06
C ILE A 33 -1.30 16.26 2.54
N SER A 34 -0.22 15.62 2.11
CA SER A 34 0.13 15.48 0.69
C SER A 34 0.76 14.11 0.41
N GLY A 35 0.92 13.78 -0.87
CA GLY A 35 1.54 12.54 -1.33
C GLY A 35 0.57 11.68 -2.14
N SER A 36 1.13 10.68 -2.81
CA SER A 36 0.36 9.66 -3.53
C SER A 36 1.25 8.45 -3.80
N GLY A 37 0.66 7.26 -3.79
CA GLY A 37 1.30 6.03 -4.24
C GLY A 37 1.77 6.08 -5.71
N HIS A 38 1.17 6.94 -6.55
CA HIS A 38 1.56 7.09 -7.96
C HIS A 38 2.96 7.70 -8.15
N ILE A 39 3.41 8.54 -7.22
CA ILE A 39 4.72 9.22 -7.28
C ILE A 39 5.86 8.18 -7.23
N TYR A 40 5.60 7.01 -6.66
CA TYR A 40 6.58 5.97 -6.42
C TYR A 40 6.45 4.86 -7.46
N ASN A 41 7.38 4.83 -8.41
CA ASN A 41 7.44 3.80 -9.45
C ASN A 41 8.20 2.56 -8.95
N GLY A 42 7.46 1.49 -8.63
CA GLY A 42 8.02 0.24 -8.11
C GLY A 42 8.71 -0.67 -9.14
N LYS A 43 8.78 -0.29 -10.43
CA LYS A 43 9.32 -1.17 -11.49
C LYS A 43 10.74 -1.65 -11.23
N VAL A 44 11.67 -0.73 -10.93
CA VAL A 44 13.09 -1.07 -10.73
C VAL A 44 13.26 -2.01 -9.54
N VAL A 45 12.57 -1.74 -8.44
CA VAL A 45 12.62 -2.59 -7.24
C VAL A 45 12.00 -3.96 -7.52
N SER A 46 10.91 -4.02 -8.28
CA SER A 46 10.28 -5.30 -8.62
C SER A 46 11.19 -6.25 -9.43
N MET A 47 12.14 -5.70 -10.20
CA MET A 47 13.14 -6.52 -10.92
C MET A 47 14.12 -7.24 -9.97
N MET A 48 14.19 -6.86 -8.70
CA MET A 48 15.00 -7.55 -7.68
C MET A 48 14.29 -8.78 -7.08
N GLY A 49 13.17 -9.22 -7.66
CA GLY A 49 12.45 -10.42 -7.21
C GLY A 49 11.52 -10.16 -6.03
N VAL A 50 10.86 -8.99 -6.01
CA VAL A 50 9.83 -8.62 -5.03
C VAL A 50 8.59 -8.10 -5.76
N VAL A 51 7.40 -8.32 -5.21
CA VAL A 51 6.20 -7.58 -5.63
C VAL A 51 6.17 -6.28 -4.84
N VAL A 52 5.96 -5.15 -5.52
CA VAL A 52 5.85 -3.83 -4.86
C VAL A 52 4.40 -3.37 -4.95
N VAL A 53 3.83 -2.98 -3.82
CA VAL A 53 2.51 -2.37 -3.73
C VAL A 53 2.67 -0.94 -3.22
N THR A 54 2.19 0.05 -3.96
CA THR A 54 2.12 1.44 -3.47
C THR A 54 0.66 1.82 -3.28
N ILE A 55 0.33 2.42 -2.14
CA ILE A 55 -1.07 2.71 -1.79
C ILE A 55 -1.34 4.21 -1.75
N ASN A 56 -2.60 4.58 -1.90
CA ASN A 56 -3.12 5.85 -1.43
C ASN A 56 -3.93 5.62 -0.14
N TYR A 57 -3.99 6.64 0.70
CA TYR A 57 -4.88 6.71 1.85
C TYR A 57 -5.43 8.13 1.96
N ARG A 58 -6.54 8.33 2.68
CA ARG A 58 -7.11 9.68 2.84
C ARG A 58 -6.16 10.59 3.61
N LEU A 59 -6.08 11.83 3.16
CA LEU A 59 -5.20 12.88 3.70
C LEU A 59 -6.02 14.00 4.32
N ASP A 60 -5.36 14.81 5.15
CA ASP A 60 -5.86 16.02 5.78
C ASP A 60 -7.22 15.77 6.46
N VAL A 61 -8.14 16.73 6.41
CA VAL A 61 -9.50 16.65 6.95
C VAL A 61 -10.23 15.36 6.56
N PHE A 62 -10.02 14.84 5.34
CA PHE A 62 -10.69 13.61 4.89
C PHE A 62 -10.16 12.35 5.58
N GLY A 63 -8.89 12.35 5.97
CA GLY A 63 -8.24 11.23 6.64
C GLY A 63 -8.26 11.32 8.16
N PHE A 64 -8.27 12.54 8.71
CA PHE A 64 -7.88 12.76 10.11
C PHE A 64 -8.79 13.70 10.88
N LEU A 65 -9.90 14.19 10.30
CA LEU A 65 -10.90 14.92 11.06
C LEU A 65 -11.46 14.06 12.20
N THR A 66 -11.45 14.61 13.41
CA THR A 66 -11.95 13.95 14.61
C THR A 66 -12.66 14.96 15.51
N ALA A 67 -13.76 14.52 16.14
CA ALA A 67 -14.40 15.21 17.25
C ALA A 67 -13.95 14.63 18.61
N ALA A 68 -13.02 13.66 18.59
CA ALA A 68 -12.57 12.90 19.76
C ALA A 68 -13.73 12.21 20.52
N ASP A 69 -14.78 11.84 19.79
CA ASP A 69 -15.93 11.09 20.29
C ASP A 69 -16.15 9.80 19.48
N ASN A 70 -17.21 9.06 19.81
CA ASN A 70 -17.52 7.80 19.14
C ASN A 70 -18.17 7.99 17.76
N ILE A 71 -18.64 9.19 17.42
CA ILE A 71 -19.32 9.48 16.15
C ILE A 71 -18.27 9.80 15.09
N LEU A 72 -17.27 10.60 15.44
CA LEU A 72 -16.18 11.02 14.56
C LEU A 72 -14.82 10.72 15.22
N PRO A 73 -14.42 9.44 15.34
CA PRO A 73 -13.23 9.04 16.07
C PRO A 73 -11.91 9.43 15.37
N GLY A 74 -11.94 9.74 14.07
CA GLY A 74 -10.76 10.07 13.27
C GLY A 74 -9.94 8.86 12.82
N ASN A 75 -8.69 9.13 12.42
CA ASN A 75 -7.73 8.14 11.92
C ASN A 75 -8.25 7.30 10.73
N TYR A 76 -9.14 7.88 9.91
CA TYR A 76 -9.66 7.25 8.72
C TYR A 76 -8.55 6.92 7.72
N GLY A 77 -7.56 7.79 7.56
CA GLY A 77 -6.39 7.53 6.72
C GLY A 77 -5.62 6.27 7.18
N LEU A 78 -5.45 6.08 8.49
CA LEU A 78 -4.80 4.85 9.01
C LEU A 78 -5.68 3.60 8.79
N ARG A 79 -7.01 3.74 8.88
CA ARG A 79 -7.94 2.64 8.56
C ARG A 79 -7.88 2.28 7.07
N ASP A 80 -7.64 3.25 6.19
CA ASP A 80 -7.43 2.99 4.76
C ASP A 80 -6.15 2.20 4.52
N VAL A 81 -5.06 2.50 5.24
CA VAL A 81 -3.82 1.72 5.18
C VAL A 81 -4.06 0.27 5.60
N VAL A 82 -4.78 0.06 6.71
CA VAL A 82 -5.15 -1.30 7.19
C VAL A 82 -6.04 -2.02 6.17
N MET A 83 -7.01 -1.32 5.57
CA MET A 83 -7.88 -1.89 4.53
C MET A 83 -7.06 -2.31 3.31
N ALA A 84 -6.13 -1.48 2.85
CA ALA A 84 -5.25 -1.80 1.74
C ALA A 84 -4.33 -2.99 2.06
N LEU A 85 -3.84 -3.10 3.30
CA LEU A 85 -3.04 -4.24 3.74
C LEU A 85 -3.86 -5.55 3.76
N ASN A 86 -5.10 -5.51 4.25
CA ASN A 86 -6.02 -6.65 4.20
C ASN A 86 -6.32 -7.05 2.75
N TRP A 87 -6.55 -6.07 1.87
CA TRP A 87 -6.72 -6.33 0.44
C TRP A 87 -5.49 -7.02 -0.14
N VAL A 88 -4.27 -6.57 0.19
CA VAL A 88 -3.04 -7.21 -0.25
C VAL A 88 -2.96 -8.65 0.27
N HIS A 89 -3.22 -8.90 1.55
CA HIS A 89 -3.24 -10.24 2.10
C HIS A 89 -4.17 -11.19 1.32
N ASP A 90 -5.38 -10.72 0.99
CA ASP A 90 -6.42 -11.56 0.36
C ASP A 90 -6.24 -11.72 -1.16
N ASN A 91 -5.48 -10.82 -1.82
CA ASN A 91 -5.46 -10.72 -3.28
C ASN A 91 -4.06 -10.85 -3.91
N ILE A 92 -2.97 -10.61 -3.18
CA ILE A 92 -1.64 -10.44 -3.79
C ILE A 92 -1.10 -11.72 -4.44
N ALA A 93 -1.63 -12.88 -4.04
CA ALA A 93 -1.37 -14.15 -4.71
C ALA A 93 -1.74 -14.11 -6.21
N ARG A 94 -2.75 -13.33 -6.63
CA ARG A 94 -3.08 -13.19 -8.06
C ARG A 94 -1.99 -12.44 -8.85
N PHE A 95 -1.16 -11.67 -8.14
CA PHE A 95 -0.05 -10.89 -8.67
C PHE A 95 1.31 -11.52 -8.30
N ARG A 96 1.32 -12.83 -8.03
CA ARG A 96 2.52 -13.61 -7.67
C ARG A 96 3.19 -13.18 -6.36
N GLY A 97 2.51 -12.41 -5.51
CA GLY A 97 2.99 -12.12 -4.17
C GLY A 97 2.74 -13.27 -3.20
N ASP A 98 3.63 -13.43 -2.23
CA ASP A 98 3.48 -14.30 -1.07
C ASP A 98 2.86 -13.52 0.09
N ALA A 99 1.59 -13.79 0.39
CA ALA A 99 0.85 -13.10 1.46
C ALA A 99 1.42 -13.39 2.87
N SER A 100 2.23 -14.44 3.03
CA SER A 100 2.92 -14.73 4.31
C SER A 100 4.23 -13.95 4.48
N ARG A 101 4.69 -13.24 3.44
CA ARG A 101 5.97 -12.52 3.41
C ARG A 101 5.77 -11.08 2.95
N VAL A 102 5.01 -10.32 3.73
CA VAL A 102 4.76 -8.90 3.49
C VAL A 102 5.63 -8.05 4.41
N THR A 103 6.44 -7.17 3.81
CA THR A 103 7.24 -6.18 4.51
C THR A 103 6.64 -4.80 4.29
N LEU A 104 6.28 -4.12 5.37
CA LEU A 104 5.82 -2.73 5.33
C LEU A 104 7.04 -1.79 5.30
N VAL A 105 7.03 -0.83 4.39
CA VAL A 105 8.09 0.17 4.22
C VAL A 105 7.44 1.52 4.03
N GLY A 106 8.06 2.57 4.57
CA GLY A 106 7.59 3.92 4.35
C GLY A 106 8.70 4.95 4.53
N HIS A 107 8.37 6.21 4.24
CA HIS A 107 9.27 7.34 4.40
C HIS A 107 8.56 8.47 5.13
N SER A 108 9.23 9.08 6.10
CA SER A 108 8.70 10.15 6.94
C SER A 108 7.51 9.67 7.78
N VAL A 109 6.27 10.10 7.50
CA VAL A 109 5.07 9.66 8.23
C VAL A 109 4.50 8.33 7.74
N GLY A 110 5.01 7.82 6.61
CA GLY A 110 4.64 6.51 6.07
C GLY A 110 5.44 5.39 6.70
#